data_AF-A0A1E8B8L3-F1
#
_entry.id   AF-A0A1E8B8L3-F1
#
_cell.length_a   1.000
_cell.length_b   1.000
_cell.length_c   1.000
_cell.angle_alpha   90.00
_cell.angle_beta   90.00
_cell.angle_gamma   90.00
#
_symmetry.space_group_name_H-M   'P 1'
#
loop_
_entity.id
_entity.type
_entity.pdbx_description
1 polymer ?
#
loop_
_entity_poly.entity_id
_entity_poly.type
_entity_poly.pdbx_seq_one_letter_code
_entity_poly.pdbx_strand_id
1 'polypeptide(L)'
;MFKQYVNNEQFNLQINRFFNDFYQDDERANQDLLAIIPKLADTDSWYNTWIEYAAMREHPKDFDLASVYYQAAEFYMESSDPKKEKVYQKYRETFYKSFHDFEYETYQIPYEDSYLPAIKFMNPGACNTLLFFGGYDSYMEEMMKMLNYLQGINYNIIVFDGPGQGTALKTGLKFIHNWEKPVSTVIDYFKLDRVSILGASWGGYLAMRAAAFEKRIDKVIAFNIFYSGLDALKMRMPDNIWDKLTTLLATNEADKINTMFKQMMATSIDLN
;
A
#
# COMPACT_ATOMS: atom_id res chain seq x y z
N MET A 1 -7.96 14.74 10.54
CA MET A 1 -9.08 14.19 11.37
C MET A 1 -9.95 13.33 10.48
N PHE A 2 -10.39 12.14 10.91
CA PHE A 2 -11.27 11.28 10.11
C PHE A 2 -12.63 11.95 9.84
N LYS A 3 -13.09 11.93 8.59
CA LYS A 3 -14.29 12.61 8.09
C LYS A 3 -15.26 11.58 7.51
N GLN A 4 -16.55 11.83 7.69
CA GLN A 4 -17.60 11.03 7.06
C GLN A 4 -18.08 11.72 5.78
N TYR A 5 -17.58 11.25 4.64
CA TYR A 5 -17.92 11.73 3.30
C TYR A 5 -19.08 10.95 2.66
N VAL A 6 -19.08 9.62 2.80
CA VAL A 6 -20.09 8.71 2.25
C VAL A 6 -20.48 7.63 3.27
N ASN A 7 -21.68 7.06 3.15
CA ASN A 7 -22.14 6.02 4.08
C ASN A 7 -21.44 4.67 3.88
N ASN A 8 -20.95 4.37 2.67
CA ASN A 8 -20.18 3.16 2.41
C ASN A 8 -18.83 3.25 3.15
N GLU A 9 -18.60 2.36 4.12
CA GLU A 9 -17.41 2.40 4.97
C GLU A 9 -16.10 2.29 4.17
N GLN A 10 -16.07 1.41 3.15
CA GLN A 10 -14.88 1.21 2.33
C GLN A 10 -14.54 2.43 1.49
N PHE A 11 -15.53 2.99 0.80
CA PHE A 11 -15.34 4.23 0.05
C PHE A 11 -14.93 5.36 0.97
N ASN A 12 -15.57 5.48 2.13
CA ASN A 12 -15.21 6.49 3.10
C ASN A 12 -13.76 6.32 3.58
N LEU A 13 -13.34 5.10 3.91
CA LEU A 13 -11.98 4.80 4.32
C LEU A 13 -10.96 5.18 3.25
N GLN A 14 -11.19 4.81 1.99
CA GLN A 14 -10.25 5.13 0.92
C GLN A 14 -10.18 6.65 0.65
N ILE A 15 -11.30 7.37 0.70
CA ILE A 15 -11.28 8.84 0.63
C ILE A 15 -10.48 9.41 1.80
N ASN A 16 -10.65 8.90 3.02
CA ASN A 16 -9.86 9.38 4.16
C ASN A 16 -8.36 9.08 3.99
N ARG A 17 -7.99 7.86 3.55
CA ARG A 17 -6.61 7.42 3.31
C ARG A 17 -5.89 8.30 2.29
N PHE A 18 -6.58 8.63 1.21
CA PHE A 18 -5.97 9.36 0.09
C PHE A 18 -5.88 10.88 0.32
N PHE A 19 -6.72 11.44 1.20
CA PHE A 19 -6.86 12.89 1.34
C PHE A 19 -6.44 13.47 2.69
N ASN A 20 -6.76 12.83 3.81
CA ASN A 20 -6.84 13.55 5.10
C ASN A 20 -5.53 14.13 5.62
N ASP A 21 -4.39 13.49 5.37
CA ASP A 21 -3.14 13.94 5.99
C ASP A 21 -2.34 14.87 5.06
N PHE A 22 -2.65 14.87 3.77
CA PHE A 22 -1.89 15.59 2.74
C PHE A 22 -2.68 16.69 2.02
N TYR A 23 -4.01 16.55 1.93
CA TYR A 23 -4.87 17.41 1.11
C TYR A 23 -6.15 17.88 1.83
N GLN A 24 -6.27 17.63 3.14
CA GLN A 24 -7.49 18.02 3.89
C GLN A 24 -7.79 19.53 3.85
N ASP A 25 -6.73 20.35 3.72
CA ASP A 25 -6.80 21.81 3.70
C ASP A 25 -6.57 22.39 2.28
N ASP A 26 -6.45 21.53 1.26
CA ASP A 26 -6.28 21.95 -0.13
C ASP A 26 -7.64 22.37 -0.73
N GLU A 27 -7.75 23.62 -1.16
CA GLU A 27 -8.99 24.17 -1.73
C GLU A 27 -9.42 23.45 -3.02
N ARG A 28 -8.46 23.05 -3.86
CA ARG A 28 -8.70 22.33 -5.11
C ARG A 28 -9.31 20.96 -4.81
N ALA A 29 -8.70 20.23 -3.88
CA ALA A 29 -9.15 18.91 -3.46
C ALA A 29 -10.54 18.97 -2.82
N ASN A 30 -10.77 19.94 -1.94
CA ASN A 30 -12.07 20.12 -1.29
C ASN A 30 -13.17 20.49 -2.29
N GLN A 31 -12.87 21.33 -3.29
CA GLN A 31 -13.81 21.65 -4.37
C GLN A 31 -14.15 20.42 -5.21
N ASP A 32 -13.16 19.60 -5.56
CA ASP A 32 -13.37 18.37 -6.32
C ASP A 32 -14.23 17.39 -5.53
N LEU A 33 -13.94 17.18 -4.25
CA LEU A 33 -14.68 16.26 -3.38
C LEU A 33 -16.17 16.59 -3.31
N LEU A 34 -16.55 17.88 -3.27
CA LEU A 34 -17.96 18.30 -3.31
C LEU A 34 -18.70 17.79 -4.56
N ALA A 35 -18.00 17.67 -5.68
CA ALA A 35 -18.58 17.20 -6.94
C ALA A 35 -18.40 15.69 -7.18
N ILE A 36 -17.37 15.09 -6.59
CA ILE A 36 -17.09 13.65 -6.68
C ILE A 36 -18.03 12.86 -5.78
N ILE A 37 -18.15 13.23 -4.50
CA ILE A 37 -18.87 12.46 -3.47
C ILE A 37 -20.29 12.08 -3.89
N PRO A 38 -21.13 12.99 -4.44
CA PRO A 38 -22.50 12.65 -4.82
C PRO A 38 -22.61 11.62 -5.95
N LYS A 39 -21.52 11.36 -6.70
CA LYS A 39 -21.49 10.41 -7.82
C LYS A 39 -21.13 8.99 -7.38
N LEU A 40 -20.57 8.81 -6.17
CA LEU A 40 -20.01 7.52 -5.72
C LEU A 40 -21.11 6.60 -5.19
N ALA A 41 -21.57 5.65 -6.01
CA ALA A 41 -22.60 4.67 -5.66
C ALA A 41 -22.08 3.22 -5.61
N ASP A 42 -21.14 2.88 -6.48
CA ASP A 42 -20.60 1.55 -6.72
C ASP A 42 -19.16 1.64 -7.29
N THR A 43 -18.50 0.50 -7.52
CA THR A 43 -17.12 0.46 -8.03
C THR A 43 -16.98 1.05 -9.43
N ASP A 44 -18.02 0.98 -10.26
CA ASP A 44 -18.01 1.53 -11.62
C ASP A 44 -18.07 3.05 -11.59
N SER A 45 -18.99 3.62 -10.84
CA SER A 45 -19.10 5.06 -10.62
C SER A 45 -17.88 5.61 -9.88
N TRP A 46 -17.28 4.84 -8.98
CA TRP A 46 -15.98 5.15 -8.36
C TRP A 46 -14.88 5.32 -9.43
N TYR A 47 -14.63 4.28 -10.23
CA TYR A 47 -13.61 4.35 -11.29
C TYR A 47 -13.87 5.50 -12.25
N ASN A 48 -15.09 5.60 -12.79
CA ASN A 48 -15.44 6.60 -13.81
C ASN A 48 -15.32 8.04 -13.30
N THR A 49 -15.66 8.28 -12.03
CA THR A 49 -15.56 9.62 -11.44
C THR A 49 -14.10 9.98 -11.16
N TRP A 50 -13.34 9.10 -10.51
CA TRP A 50 -11.96 9.39 -10.15
C TRP A 50 -11.06 9.55 -11.38
N ILE A 51 -11.26 8.75 -12.43
CA ILE A 51 -10.46 8.85 -13.66
C ILE A 51 -10.73 10.16 -14.42
N GLU A 52 -11.97 10.66 -14.41
CA GLU A 52 -12.36 11.95 -15.00
C GLU A 52 -11.61 13.09 -14.30
N TYR A 53 -11.65 13.12 -12.96
CA TYR A 53 -10.99 14.15 -12.17
C TYR A 53 -9.47 14.06 -12.23
N ALA A 54 -8.91 12.85 -12.31
CA ALA A 54 -7.48 12.65 -12.49
C ALA A 54 -7.00 13.32 -13.79
N ALA A 55 -7.70 13.10 -14.90
CA ALA A 55 -7.39 13.75 -16.18
C ALA A 55 -7.61 15.27 -16.13
N MET A 56 -8.67 15.72 -15.46
CA MET A 56 -8.96 17.15 -15.25
C MET A 56 -7.82 17.87 -14.52
N ARG A 57 -7.23 17.24 -13.50
CA ARG A 57 -6.08 17.77 -12.73
C ARG A 57 -4.75 17.59 -13.44
N GLU A 58 -4.58 16.52 -14.20
CA GLU A 58 -3.36 16.32 -14.99
C GLU A 58 -3.18 17.39 -16.06
N HIS A 59 -4.26 17.85 -16.71
CA HIS A 59 -4.22 18.85 -17.79
C HIS A 59 -3.51 20.18 -17.39
N PRO A 60 -3.89 20.87 -16.29
CA PRO A 60 -3.17 22.04 -15.79
C PRO A 60 -1.85 21.71 -15.08
N LYS A 61 -1.44 20.44 -15.02
CA LYS A 61 -0.25 19.93 -14.30
C LYS A 61 -0.35 19.97 -12.77
N ASP A 62 -1.57 19.86 -12.22
CA ASP A 62 -1.80 19.56 -10.80
C ASP A 62 -1.46 18.07 -10.53
N PHE A 63 -0.19 17.68 -10.73
CA PHE A 63 0.23 16.28 -10.74
C PHE A 63 0.09 15.60 -9.38
N ASP A 64 0.15 16.37 -8.30
CA ASP A 64 -0.06 15.91 -6.93
C ASP A 64 -1.48 15.33 -6.76
N LEU A 65 -2.49 16.11 -7.10
CA LEU A 65 -3.89 15.68 -7.03
C LEU A 65 -4.23 14.66 -8.11
N ALA A 66 -3.70 14.83 -9.33
CA ALA A 66 -3.89 13.86 -10.40
C ALA A 66 -3.40 12.46 -9.99
N SER A 67 -2.26 12.37 -9.30
CA SER A 67 -1.73 11.11 -8.79
C SER A 67 -2.68 10.46 -7.80
N VAL A 68 -3.15 11.22 -6.81
CA VAL A 68 -4.12 10.73 -5.82
C VAL A 68 -5.39 10.20 -6.48
N TYR A 69 -5.87 10.89 -7.52
CA TYR A 69 -7.11 10.51 -8.20
C TYR A 69 -6.91 9.32 -9.13
N TYR A 70 -5.75 9.18 -9.78
CA TYR A 70 -5.40 7.97 -10.51
C TYR A 70 -5.26 6.77 -9.57
N GLN A 71 -4.67 6.95 -8.39
CA GLN A 71 -4.61 5.92 -7.35
C GLN A 71 -6.01 5.49 -6.91
N ALA A 72 -6.88 6.47 -6.62
CA ALA A 72 -8.26 6.20 -6.25
C ALA A 72 -8.97 5.43 -7.37
N ALA A 73 -8.89 5.89 -8.62
CA ALA A 73 -9.51 5.21 -9.76
C ALA A 73 -9.04 3.74 -9.90
N GLU A 74 -7.77 3.47 -9.66
CA GLU A 74 -7.16 2.15 -9.80
C GLU A 74 -7.59 1.14 -8.72
N PHE A 75 -7.93 1.64 -7.52
CA PHE A 75 -8.01 0.85 -6.29
C PHE A 75 -8.92 -0.38 -6.40
N TYR A 76 -10.18 -0.19 -6.82
CA TYR A 76 -11.17 -1.28 -6.95
C TYR A 76 -11.19 -1.96 -8.32
N MET A 77 -10.24 -1.64 -9.21
CA MET A 77 -10.19 -2.30 -10.52
C MET A 77 -9.77 -3.76 -10.39
N GLU A 78 -10.34 -4.64 -11.19
CA GLU A 78 -9.89 -6.03 -11.26
C GLU A 78 -8.48 -6.15 -11.85
N SER A 79 -7.68 -7.09 -11.34
CA SER A 79 -6.32 -7.35 -11.86
C SER A 79 -6.31 -7.72 -13.35
N SER A 80 -7.40 -8.30 -13.86
CA SER A 80 -7.58 -8.65 -15.26
C SER A 80 -8.09 -7.51 -16.15
N ASP A 81 -8.48 -6.36 -15.59
CA ASP A 81 -8.94 -5.23 -16.41
C ASP A 81 -7.75 -4.67 -17.22
N PRO A 82 -7.80 -4.67 -18.56
CA PRO A 82 -6.69 -4.21 -19.40
C PRO A 82 -6.34 -2.73 -19.20
N LYS A 83 -7.23 -1.93 -18.61
CA LYS A 83 -6.97 -0.52 -18.29
C LYS A 83 -6.14 -0.36 -17.02
N LYS A 84 -6.15 -1.33 -16.09
CA LYS A 84 -5.57 -1.18 -14.74
C LYS A 84 -4.10 -0.79 -14.79
N GLU A 85 -3.33 -1.42 -15.67
CA GLU A 85 -1.91 -1.11 -15.83
C GLU A 85 -1.66 0.32 -16.32
N LYS A 86 -2.48 0.83 -17.24
CA LYS A 86 -2.36 2.20 -17.73
C LYS A 86 -2.69 3.23 -16.64
N VAL A 87 -3.70 2.96 -15.82
CA VAL A 87 -4.09 3.84 -14.70
C VAL A 87 -3.00 3.85 -13.63
N TYR A 88 -2.45 2.69 -13.30
CA TYR A 88 -1.31 2.55 -12.40
C TYR A 88 -0.07 3.32 -12.89
N GLN A 89 0.27 3.20 -14.18
CA GLN A 89 1.38 3.97 -14.76
C GLN A 89 1.14 5.48 -14.66
N LYS A 90 -0.11 5.93 -14.88
CA LYS A 90 -0.49 7.33 -14.70
C LYS A 90 -0.40 7.81 -13.27
N TYR A 91 -0.84 6.99 -12.30
CA TYR A 91 -0.66 7.24 -10.88
C TYR A 91 0.82 7.51 -10.55
N ARG A 92 1.72 6.62 -10.99
CA ARG A 92 3.16 6.75 -10.71
C ARG A 92 3.81 7.90 -11.45
N GLU A 93 3.51 8.06 -12.74
CA GLU A 93 4.04 9.14 -13.56
C GLU A 93 3.73 10.51 -12.93
N THR A 94 2.47 10.71 -12.51
CA THR A 94 2.06 11.96 -11.87
C THR A 94 2.63 12.09 -10.46
N PHE A 95 2.72 11.01 -9.68
CA PHE A 95 3.37 11.01 -8.36
C PHE A 95 4.78 11.57 -8.44
N TYR A 96 5.63 10.97 -9.27
CA TYR A 96 7.04 11.37 -9.40
C TYR A 96 7.23 12.74 -10.06
N LYS A 97 6.24 13.23 -10.82
CA LYS A 97 6.26 14.61 -11.34
C LYS A 97 5.94 15.65 -10.28
N SER A 98 5.19 15.30 -9.23
CA SER A 98 4.85 16.23 -8.14
C SER A 98 5.73 16.08 -6.91
N PHE A 99 6.30 14.90 -6.65
CA PHE A 99 6.91 14.58 -5.37
C PHE A 99 8.38 15.02 -5.31
N HIS A 100 8.61 16.26 -4.85
CA HIS A 100 9.92 16.89 -4.75
C HIS A 100 10.22 17.44 -3.35
N ASP A 101 9.47 17.01 -2.33
CA ASP A 101 9.58 17.53 -0.95
C ASP A 101 10.98 17.30 -0.34
N PHE A 102 11.72 16.30 -0.83
CA PHE A 102 13.05 15.96 -0.40
C PHE A 102 13.82 15.16 -1.44
N GLU A 103 15.16 15.14 -1.31
CA GLU A 103 16.04 14.33 -2.16
C GLU A 103 16.04 12.86 -1.71
N TYR A 104 15.90 11.94 -2.67
CA TYR A 104 16.01 10.51 -2.44
C TYR A 104 16.69 9.82 -3.63
N GLU A 105 17.32 8.70 -3.36
CA GLU A 105 17.94 7.84 -4.37
C GLU A 105 17.03 6.65 -4.67
N THR A 106 16.96 6.21 -5.93
CA THR A 106 16.12 5.08 -6.36
C THR A 106 16.96 3.84 -6.65
N TYR A 107 16.41 2.67 -6.35
CA TYR A 107 17.11 1.40 -6.41
C TYR A 107 16.21 0.29 -6.95
N GLN A 108 16.83 -0.63 -7.71
CA GLN A 108 16.26 -1.93 -8.08
C GLN A 108 17.16 -3.00 -7.47
N ILE A 109 16.75 -3.54 -6.33
CA ILE A 109 17.55 -4.52 -5.57
C ILE A 109 17.27 -5.90 -6.17
N PRO A 110 18.27 -6.62 -6.73
CA PRO A 110 18.04 -7.94 -7.32
C PRO A 110 17.44 -8.92 -6.31
N TYR A 111 16.35 -9.61 -6.68
CA TYR A 111 15.68 -10.58 -5.83
C TYR A 111 14.97 -11.64 -6.66
N GLU A 112 15.37 -12.90 -6.49
CA GLU A 112 14.91 -14.04 -7.32
C GLU A 112 15.09 -13.71 -8.82
N ASP A 113 14.06 -13.94 -9.64
CA ASP A 113 14.07 -13.66 -11.08
C ASP A 113 13.61 -12.22 -11.41
N SER A 114 13.58 -11.32 -10.41
CA SER A 114 13.10 -9.95 -10.54
C SER A 114 13.87 -8.99 -9.61
N TYR A 115 13.24 -7.95 -9.10
CA TYR A 115 13.84 -6.98 -8.18
C TYR A 115 12.84 -6.42 -7.16
N LEU A 116 13.37 -5.99 -6.00
CA LEU A 116 12.66 -5.18 -5.02
C LEU A 116 12.91 -3.69 -5.35
N PRO A 117 11.88 -2.92 -5.72
CA PRO A 117 12.02 -1.48 -5.89
C PRO A 117 12.16 -0.83 -4.52
N ALA A 118 13.14 0.07 -4.40
CA ALA A 118 13.38 0.80 -3.18
C ALA A 118 13.75 2.25 -3.46
N ILE A 119 13.51 3.10 -2.48
CA ILE A 119 14.13 4.43 -2.40
C ILE A 119 14.88 4.56 -1.09
N LYS A 120 15.90 5.41 -1.09
CA LYS A 120 16.68 5.76 0.11
C LYS A 120 16.61 7.26 0.32
N PHE A 121 16.06 7.64 1.47
CA PHE A 121 16.01 9.01 1.96
C PHE A 121 17.06 9.20 3.06
N MET A 122 17.90 10.21 2.89
CA MET A 122 19.01 10.51 3.81
C MET A 122 18.64 11.69 4.71
N ASN A 123 18.60 11.46 6.01
CA ASN A 123 18.45 12.54 6.97
C ASN A 123 19.85 13.09 7.32
N PRO A 124 20.11 14.40 7.20
CA PRO A 124 21.41 14.99 7.53
C PRO A 124 21.86 14.63 8.95
N GLY A 125 23.06 14.05 9.08
CA GLY A 125 23.63 13.65 10.37
C GLY A 125 23.02 12.39 11.00
N ALA A 126 22.11 11.69 10.31
CA ALA A 126 21.55 10.45 10.82
C ALA A 126 22.55 9.29 10.73
N CYS A 127 22.65 8.53 11.83
CA CYS A 127 23.57 7.40 11.95
C CYS A 127 22.87 6.03 11.93
N ASN A 128 21.55 5.97 12.13
CA ASN A 128 20.79 4.72 12.08
C ASN A 128 20.10 4.55 10.73
N THR A 129 19.63 3.34 10.43
CA THR A 129 18.81 3.06 9.24
C THR A 129 17.49 2.42 9.63
N LEU A 130 16.40 2.90 9.03
CA LEU A 130 15.04 2.40 9.17
C LEU A 130 14.62 1.79 7.84
N LEU A 131 14.25 0.51 7.84
CA LEU A 131 13.52 -0.10 6.73
C LEU A 131 12.03 0.17 6.91
N PHE A 132 11.35 0.62 5.86
CA PHE A 132 9.94 0.97 5.90
C PHE A 132 9.19 0.40 4.69
N PHE A 133 8.11 -0.33 4.93
CA PHE A 133 7.25 -0.86 3.88
C PHE A 133 5.79 -0.93 4.33
N GLY A 134 4.90 -1.06 3.36
CA GLY A 134 3.46 -1.07 3.58
C GLY A 134 2.87 -2.46 3.86
N GLY A 135 1.57 -2.58 3.63
CA GLY A 135 0.76 -3.76 3.91
C GLY A 135 0.35 -4.52 2.66
N TYR A 136 -0.87 -5.04 2.63
CA TYR A 136 -1.35 -5.91 1.55
C TYR A 136 -1.56 -5.17 0.22
N ASP A 137 -2.18 -4.00 0.28
CA ASP A 137 -2.71 -3.23 -0.85
C ASP A 137 -1.98 -1.89 -1.04
N SER A 138 -0.77 -1.77 -0.50
CA SER A 138 -0.02 -0.52 -0.49
C SER A 138 0.97 -0.42 -1.64
N TYR A 139 1.22 0.82 -2.07
CA TYR A 139 2.35 1.18 -2.92
C TYR A 139 3.47 1.85 -2.10
N MET A 140 4.72 1.63 -2.49
CA MET A 140 5.90 2.32 -1.95
C MET A 140 5.70 3.84 -1.91
N GLU A 141 5.09 4.41 -2.94
CA GLU A 141 4.79 5.84 -3.06
C GLU A 141 3.88 6.36 -1.93
N GLU A 142 2.99 5.54 -1.36
CA GLU A 142 2.21 5.93 -0.17
C GLU A 142 3.09 6.05 1.07
N MET A 143 4.06 5.15 1.20
CA MET A 143 5.03 5.19 2.30
C MET A 143 5.99 6.37 2.12
N MET A 144 6.33 6.73 0.87
CA MET A 144 7.14 7.91 0.56
C MET A 144 6.48 9.20 1.05
N LYS A 145 5.15 9.36 0.89
CA LYS A 145 4.43 10.53 1.42
C LYS A 145 4.58 10.68 2.93
N MET A 146 4.60 9.56 3.68
CA MET A 146 4.79 9.58 5.14
C MET A 146 6.18 10.03 5.59
N LEU A 147 7.19 10.06 4.70
CA LEU A 147 8.53 10.54 5.04
C LEU A 147 8.54 12.02 5.42
N ASN A 148 7.53 12.81 5.01
CA ASN A 148 7.37 14.20 5.45
C ASN A 148 7.29 14.33 6.98
N TYR A 149 6.82 13.30 7.69
CA TYR A 149 6.78 13.27 9.16
C TYR A 149 8.04 12.66 9.80
N LEU A 150 8.96 12.13 8.99
CA LEU A 150 10.17 11.45 9.44
C LEU A 150 11.45 12.22 9.05
N GLN A 151 11.31 13.49 8.67
CA GLN A 151 12.46 14.37 8.42
C GLN A 151 13.12 14.77 9.75
N GLY A 152 14.45 14.91 9.73
CA GLY A 152 15.24 15.40 10.88
C GLY A 152 15.41 14.41 12.03
N ILE A 153 14.86 13.19 11.92
CA ILE A 153 15.11 12.13 12.90
C ILE A 153 16.49 11.51 12.67
N ASN A 154 17.06 10.86 13.70
CA ASN A 154 18.34 10.17 13.61
C ASN A 154 18.24 8.80 12.89
N TYR A 155 17.59 8.76 11.72
CA TYR A 155 17.45 7.59 10.87
C TYR A 155 17.50 7.99 9.38
N ASN A 156 18.37 7.35 8.60
CA ASN A 156 18.19 7.23 7.16
C ASN A 156 17.08 6.22 6.88
N ILE A 157 16.29 6.41 5.84
CA ILE A 157 15.07 5.62 5.62
C ILE A 157 15.16 4.95 4.26
N ILE A 158 14.98 3.62 4.24
CA ILE A 158 14.85 2.84 3.02
C ILE A 158 13.40 2.40 2.93
N VAL A 159 12.69 2.92 1.94
CA VAL A 159 11.31 2.50 1.65
C VAL A 159 11.35 1.50 0.50
N PHE A 160 10.62 0.39 0.57
CA PHE A 160 10.59 -0.60 -0.51
C PHE A 160 9.24 -1.33 -0.60
N ASP A 161 8.93 -1.85 -1.79
CA ASP A 161 7.88 -2.87 -1.95
C ASP A 161 8.52 -4.26 -1.93
N GLY A 162 7.96 -5.17 -1.14
CA GLY A 162 8.35 -6.58 -1.13
C GLY A 162 7.45 -7.47 -1.99
N PRO A 163 7.74 -8.79 -2.07
CA PRO A 163 6.91 -9.73 -2.82
C PRO A 163 5.43 -9.67 -2.41
N GLY A 164 4.54 -9.49 -3.39
CA GLY A 164 3.12 -9.31 -3.19
C GLY A 164 2.66 -7.86 -3.02
N GLN A 165 3.58 -6.88 -3.02
CA GLN A 165 3.27 -5.46 -2.86
C GLN A 165 3.59 -4.67 -4.13
N GLY A 166 2.77 -3.65 -4.38
CA GLY A 166 2.99 -2.60 -5.38
C GLY A 166 3.78 -3.01 -6.62
N THR A 167 4.90 -2.34 -6.83
CA THR A 167 5.73 -2.54 -8.04
C THR A 167 6.38 -3.93 -8.08
N ALA A 168 6.75 -4.51 -6.94
CA ALA A 168 7.32 -5.86 -6.89
C ALA A 168 6.32 -6.93 -7.36
N LEU A 169 5.03 -6.80 -7.00
CA LEU A 169 3.97 -7.68 -7.51
C LEU A 169 3.79 -7.53 -9.03
N LYS A 170 3.82 -6.29 -9.52
CA LYS A 170 3.69 -5.98 -10.96
C LYS A 170 4.85 -6.57 -11.78
N THR A 171 6.02 -6.74 -11.18
CA THR A 171 7.18 -7.40 -11.80
C THR A 171 7.24 -8.91 -11.51
N GLY A 172 6.15 -9.50 -11.02
CA GLY A 172 5.97 -10.95 -10.90
C GLY A 172 6.28 -11.55 -9.54
N LEU A 173 6.77 -10.76 -8.57
CA LEU A 173 7.05 -11.25 -7.21
C LEU A 173 5.74 -11.39 -6.44
N LYS A 174 5.22 -12.61 -6.35
CA LYS A 174 3.97 -12.91 -5.63
C LYS A 174 4.18 -12.89 -4.12
N PHE A 175 3.08 -12.72 -3.38
CA PHE A 175 3.13 -12.71 -1.93
C PHE A 175 3.72 -14.00 -1.36
N ILE A 176 4.64 -13.87 -0.40
CA ILE A 176 5.27 -14.98 0.33
C ILE A 176 5.12 -14.75 1.83
N HIS A 177 5.24 -15.81 2.64
CA HIS A 177 5.10 -15.71 4.10
C HIS A 177 6.45 -15.47 4.82
N ASN A 178 7.56 -15.86 4.20
CA ASN A 178 8.91 -15.83 4.78
C ASN A 178 9.60 -14.48 4.52
N TRP A 179 8.99 -13.40 5.02
CA TRP A 179 9.40 -12.02 4.81
C TRP A 179 10.77 -11.64 5.41
N GLU A 180 11.37 -12.51 6.22
CA GLU A 180 12.78 -12.40 6.54
C GLU A 180 13.67 -12.39 5.29
N LYS A 181 13.31 -13.10 4.22
CA LYS A 181 14.11 -13.20 3.00
C LYS A 181 14.26 -11.86 2.27
N PRO A 182 13.17 -11.19 1.81
CA PRO A 182 13.29 -9.91 1.14
C PRO A 182 13.92 -8.84 2.04
N VAL A 183 13.63 -8.86 3.35
CA VAL A 183 14.23 -7.94 4.30
C VAL A 183 15.75 -8.16 4.41
N SER A 184 16.21 -9.41 4.58
CA SER A 184 17.65 -9.73 4.58
C SER A 184 18.32 -9.30 3.29
N THR A 185 17.68 -9.49 2.12
CA THR A 185 18.22 -9.03 0.84
C THR A 185 18.41 -7.51 0.79
N VAL A 186 17.46 -6.71 1.29
CA VAL A 186 17.62 -5.26 1.38
C VAL A 186 18.79 -4.89 2.30
N ILE A 187 18.89 -5.52 3.47
CA ILE A 187 19.97 -5.28 4.44
C ILE A 187 21.34 -5.62 3.81
N ASP A 188 21.45 -6.76 3.12
CA ASP A 188 22.67 -7.20 2.45
C ASP A 188 23.09 -6.26 1.32
N TYR A 189 22.13 -5.84 0.50
CA TYR A 189 22.38 -4.94 -0.63
C TYR A 189 23.01 -3.62 -0.19
N PHE A 190 22.46 -3.02 0.88
CA PHE A 190 22.98 -1.78 1.45
C PHE A 190 24.14 -1.98 2.43
N LYS A 191 24.59 -3.22 2.64
CA LYS A 191 25.69 -3.60 3.56
C LYS A 191 25.48 -3.05 4.97
N LEU A 192 24.26 -3.22 5.48
CA LEU A 192 23.86 -2.70 6.78
C LEU A 192 24.14 -3.75 7.86
N ASP A 193 24.84 -3.34 8.92
CA ASP A 193 25.14 -4.22 10.06
C ASP A 193 23.98 -4.25 11.07
N ARG A 194 23.16 -3.19 11.10
CA ARG A 194 22.07 -3.01 12.06
C ARG A 194 21.02 -2.06 11.53
N VAL A 195 19.74 -2.44 11.65
CA VAL A 195 18.60 -1.65 11.18
C VAL A 195 17.44 -1.71 12.15
N SER A 196 16.61 -0.66 12.18
CA SER A 196 15.26 -0.74 12.71
C SER A 196 14.29 -1.02 11.55
N ILE A 197 13.11 -1.57 11.85
CA ILE A 197 12.10 -1.92 10.83
C ILE A 197 10.73 -1.36 11.22
N LEU A 198 10.03 -0.78 10.24
CA LEU A 198 8.65 -0.32 10.35
C LEU A 198 7.81 -0.98 9.26
N GLY A 199 6.74 -1.65 9.65
CA GLY A 199 5.76 -2.21 8.72
C GLY A 199 4.38 -1.61 8.98
N ALA A 200 3.78 -0.99 7.95
CA ALA A 200 2.45 -0.41 8.03
C ALA A 200 1.35 -1.41 7.62
N SER A 201 0.17 -1.31 8.24
CA SER A 201 -0.95 -2.24 8.12
C SER A 201 -0.48 -3.69 8.29
N TRP A 202 -0.77 -4.56 7.33
CA TRP A 202 -0.30 -5.95 7.30
C TRP A 202 1.22 -6.10 7.35
N GLY A 203 1.94 -5.03 6.98
CA GLY A 203 3.39 -4.91 7.14
C GLY A 203 3.85 -5.08 8.58
N GLY A 204 3.02 -4.79 9.59
CA GLY A 204 3.37 -5.02 10.98
C GLY A 204 3.60 -6.49 11.31
N TYR A 205 2.76 -7.40 10.79
CA TYR A 205 3.00 -8.86 10.89
C TYR A 205 4.30 -9.23 10.18
N LEU A 206 4.51 -8.72 8.97
CA LEU A 206 5.69 -9.02 8.15
C LEU A 206 6.99 -8.51 8.80
N ALA A 207 6.97 -7.34 9.44
CA ALA A 207 8.09 -6.76 10.17
C ALA A 207 8.46 -7.61 11.40
N MET A 208 7.46 -8.04 12.17
CA MET A 208 7.68 -8.95 13.30
C MET A 208 8.17 -10.32 12.84
N ARG A 209 7.62 -10.84 11.74
CA ARG A 209 8.07 -12.08 11.10
C ARG A 209 9.54 -11.96 10.69
N ALA A 210 9.94 -10.88 10.02
CA ALA A 210 11.33 -10.67 9.63
C ALA A 210 12.26 -10.61 10.85
N ALA A 211 11.89 -9.83 11.87
CA ALA A 211 12.67 -9.67 13.10
C ALA A 211 12.88 -10.98 13.89
N ALA A 212 11.97 -11.94 13.76
CA ALA A 212 12.15 -13.25 14.38
C ALA A 212 13.38 -14.02 13.82
N PHE A 213 13.73 -13.81 12.54
CA PHE A 213 14.76 -14.58 11.83
C PHE A 213 15.99 -13.76 11.44
N GLU A 214 15.85 -12.47 11.16
CA GLU A 214 16.95 -11.57 10.79
C GLU A 214 17.46 -10.79 12.02
N LYS A 215 18.66 -11.17 12.50
CA LYS A 215 19.21 -10.69 13.78
C LYS A 215 19.83 -9.29 13.72
N ARG A 216 20.01 -8.74 12.53
CA ARG A 216 20.45 -7.34 12.34
C ARG A 216 19.32 -6.33 12.61
N ILE A 217 18.08 -6.80 12.76
CA ILE A 217 16.96 -5.95 13.16
C ILE A 217 17.01 -5.72 14.68
N ASP A 218 17.15 -4.47 15.10
CA ASP A 218 17.31 -4.09 16.51
C ASP A 218 16.04 -3.56 17.17
N LYS A 219 15.14 -2.96 16.38
CA LYS A 219 13.85 -2.40 16.82
C LYS A 219 12.80 -2.68 15.77
N VAL A 220 11.59 -2.95 16.23
CA VAL A 220 10.42 -3.24 15.39
C VAL A 220 9.31 -2.26 15.73
N ILE A 221 8.74 -1.64 14.69
CA ILE A 221 7.56 -0.79 14.76
C ILE A 221 6.48 -1.44 13.89
N ALA A 222 5.45 -1.99 14.52
CA ALA A 222 4.30 -2.55 13.83
C ALA A 222 3.14 -1.55 13.86
N PHE A 223 2.75 -1.05 12.70
CA PHE A 223 1.73 -0.01 12.55
C PHE A 223 0.60 -0.50 11.63
N ASN A 224 -0.19 -1.51 11.98
CA ASN A 224 -0.51 -1.99 13.34
C ASN A 224 0.01 -3.41 13.62
N ILE A 225 -0.20 -3.88 14.84
CA ILE A 225 0.15 -5.24 15.25
C ILE A 225 -0.89 -6.23 14.71
N PHE A 226 -0.38 -7.33 14.15
CA PHE A 226 -1.14 -8.50 13.71
C PHE A 226 -0.44 -9.75 14.27
N TYR A 227 -1.16 -10.61 15.01
CA TYR A 227 -0.58 -11.85 15.53
C TYR A 227 -0.51 -12.91 14.43
N SER A 228 -1.54 -12.94 13.58
CA SER A 228 -1.63 -13.76 12.38
C SER A 228 -2.01 -12.87 11.20
N GLY A 229 -1.48 -13.20 10.02
CA GLY A 229 -1.92 -12.53 8.80
C GLY A 229 -3.43 -12.65 8.57
N LEU A 230 -4.06 -13.72 9.04
CA LEU A 230 -5.50 -13.93 8.88
C LEU A 230 -6.37 -13.13 9.88
N ASP A 231 -5.79 -12.44 10.87
CA ASP A 231 -6.56 -11.68 11.85
C ASP A 231 -7.42 -10.60 11.18
N ALA A 232 -6.91 -9.99 10.11
CA ALA A 232 -7.65 -9.01 9.30
C ALA A 232 -8.96 -9.58 8.73
N LEU A 233 -8.92 -10.82 8.25
CA LEU A 233 -10.09 -11.52 7.71
C LEU A 233 -11.04 -11.91 8.85
N LYS A 234 -10.52 -12.51 9.92
CA LYS A 234 -11.33 -12.97 11.06
C LYS A 234 -12.16 -11.85 11.66
N MET A 235 -11.59 -10.65 11.81
CA MET A 235 -12.26 -9.51 12.45
C MET A 235 -13.54 -9.06 11.74
N ARG A 236 -13.66 -9.29 10.42
CA ARG A 236 -14.80 -8.85 9.59
C ARG A 236 -15.64 -10.02 9.07
N MET A 237 -15.26 -11.27 9.39
CA MET A 237 -15.88 -12.47 8.84
C MET A 237 -16.81 -13.14 9.86
N PRO A 238 -18.04 -13.55 9.47
CA PRO A 238 -18.92 -14.32 10.34
C PRO A 238 -18.29 -15.65 10.78
N ASP A 239 -18.51 -16.05 12.04
CA ASP A 239 -17.87 -17.23 12.64
C ASP A 239 -18.07 -18.51 11.81
N ASN A 240 -19.28 -18.73 11.25
CA ASN A 240 -19.55 -19.91 10.44
C ASN A 240 -18.74 -19.94 9.13
N ILE A 241 -18.44 -18.78 8.54
CA ILE A 241 -17.59 -18.68 7.36
C ILE A 241 -16.13 -18.85 7.77
N TRP A 242 -15.73 -18.28 8.89
CA TRP A 242 -14.38 -18.42 9.45
C TRP A 242 -14.04 -19.89 9.79
N ASP A 243 -14.95 -20.62 10.43
CA ASP A 243 -14.77 -22.04 10.75
C ASP A 243 -14.64 -22.89 9.48
N LYS A 244 -15.43 -22.58 8.45
CA LYS A 244 -15.30 -23.21 7.14
C LYS A 244 -13.95 -22.89 6.49
N LEU A 245 -13.54 -21.62 6.49
CA LEU A 245 -12.26 -21.18 5.93
C LEU A 245 -11.09 -21.89 6.62
N THR A 246 -11.05 -21.90 7.95
CA THR A 246 -9.97 -22.53 8.72
C THR A 246 -9.93 -24.05 8.54
N THR A 247 -11.08 -24.70 8.40
CA THR A 247 -11.14 -26.13 8.03
C THR A 247 -10.52 -26.37 6.65
N LEU A 248 -10.93 -25.58 5.65
CA LEU A 248 -10.40 -25.71 4.29
C LEU A 248 -8.90 -25.42 4.22
N LEU A 249 -8.41 -24.44 5.00
CA LEU A 249 -6.98 -24.13 5.13
C LEU A 249 -6.22 -25.32 5.75
N ALA A 250 -6.74 -25.91 6.81
CA ALA A 250 -6.12 -27.05 7.48
C ALA A 250 -6.04 -28.30 6.58
N THR A 251 -6.97 -28.45 5.64
CA THR A 251 -6.98 -29.54 4.67
C THR A 251 -6.38 -29.17 3.31
N ASN A 252 -5.79 -27.98 3.16
CA ASN A 252 -5.16 -27.47 1.94
C ASN A 252 -6.08 -27.48 0.70
N GLU A 253 -7.35 -27.12 0.88
CA GLU A 253 -8.39 -27.16 -0.15
C GLU A 253 -8.45 -25.84 -0.95
N ALA A 254 -7.34 -25.48 -1.60
CA ALA A 254 -7.15 -24.18 -2.25
C ALA A 254 -8.26 -23.81 -3.26
N ASP A 255 -8.70 -24.76 -4.10
CA ASP A 255 -9.77 -24.50 -5.09
C ASP A 255 -11.10 -24.15 -4.42
N LYS A 256 -11.44 -24.83 -3.32
CA LYS A 256 -12.67 -24.56 -2.57
C LYS A 256 -12.60 -23.19 -1.89
N ILE A 257 -11.43 -22.81 -1.36
CA ILE A 257 -11.20 -21.48 -0.79
C ILE A 257 -11.39 -20.42 -1.88
N ASN A 258 -10.75 -20.60 -3.04
CA ASN A 258 -10.86 -19.66 -4.17
C ASN A 258 -12.30 -19.52 -4.67
N THR A 259 -13.04 -20.63 -4.81
CA THR A 259 -14.45 -20.59 -5.19
C THR A 259 -15.29 -19.86 -4.14
N MET A 260 -15.05 -20.11 -2.85
CA MET A 260 -15.77 -19.44 -1.76
C MET A 260 -15.55 -17.92 -1.80
N PHE A 261 -14.31 -17.45 -1.89
CA PHE A 261 -14.02 -16.01 -1.96
C PHE A 261 -14.60 -15.37 -3.23
N LYS A 262 -14.49 -16.01 -4.40
CA LYS A 262 -15.11 -15.51 -5.65
C LYS A 262 -16.62 -15.30 -5.51
N GLN A 263 -17.31 -16.19 -4.81
CA GLN A 263 -18.76 -16.03 -4.56
C GLN A 263 -19.06 -14.89 -3.59
N MET A 264 -18.24 -14.72 -2.55
CA MET A 264 -18.44 -13.65 -1.57
C MET A 264 -18.15 -12.27 -2.18
N MET A 265 -17.07 -12.15 -2.96
CA MET A 265 -16.67 -10.96 -3.71
C MET A 265 -17.77 -10.41 -4.63
N ALA A 266 -18.58 -11.30 -5.21
CA ALA A 266 -19.72 -10.90 -6.06
C ALA A 266 -20.80 -10.09 -5.32
N THR A 267 -20.78 -10.06 -3.98
CA THR A 267 -21.81 -9.40 -3.16
C THR A 267 -21.25 -8.51 -2.05
N SER A 268 -19.93 -8.47 -1.87
CA SER A 268 -19.27 -7.74 -0.80
C SER A 268 -18.04 -7.01 -1.33
N ILE A 269 -18.11 -5.68 -1.32
CA ILE A 269 -16.99 -4.82 -1.70
C ILE A 269 -15.83 -4.90 -0.70
N ASP A 270 -16.09 -5.29 0.56
CA ASP A 270 -15.05 -5.49 1.59
C ASP A 270 -14.07 -6.63 1.24
N LEU A 271 -14.45 -7.48 0.28
CA LEU A 271 -13.67 -8.64 -0.16
C LEU A 271 -13.09 -8.47 -1.58
N ASN A 272 -13.44 -7.38 -2.26
CA ASN A 272 -12.92 -7.02 -3.58
C ASN A 272 -11.56 -6.32 -3.49
#